data_AF-A0A353C972-F1
#
_entry.id   AF-A0A353C972-F1
#
_cell.length_a   1.000
_cell.length_b   1.000
_cell.length_c   1.000
_cell.angle_alpha   90.00
_cell.angle_beta   90.00
_cell.angle_gamma   90.00
#
_symmetry.space_group_name_H-M   'P 1'
#
loop_
_entity.id
_entity.type
_entity.pdbx_description
1 polymer ?
#
loop_
_entity_poly.entity_id
_entity_poly.type
_entity_poly.pdbx_seq_one_letter_code
_entity_poly.pdbx_strand_id
1 'polypeptide(L)'
;MRKAFSISIIFTLTLAGVLDLSAQRVVRGGEPKSRQAATTTTLDMTGFESVEAMTDGRGIFVRWQMSVERDNLGFDVFRVDGRGKARITDEPVGGSALLYGQQAVRGLRYSVYDPEGTSESIYFIESIGMDGRRLRTNGTPVVESGLASALVNDWNSRKTTADQNRNVFGADLALTKELQTEVAENSLVPDPDMHRWVISQN
;
A
#
# COMPACT_ATOMS: atom_id res chain seq x y z
N MET A 1 18.41 -29.51 -71.87
CA MET A 1 17.35 -28.52 -72.17
C MET A 1 16.83 -28.00 -70.84
N ARG A 2 17.07 -26.71 -70.55
CA ARG A 2 16.64 -25.99 -69.35
C ARG A 2 15.95 -24.72 -69.83
N LYS A 3 14.76 -24.40 -69.31
CA LYS A 3 14.13 -23.09 -69.54
C LYS A 3 13.79 -22.49 -68.17
N ALA A 4 14.40 -21.35 -67.91
CA ALA A 4 14.15 -20.47 -66.78
C ALA A 4 12.87 -19.66 -67.04
N PHE A 5 12.10 -19.40 -66.00
CA PHE A 5 11.08 -18.34 -66.02
C PHE A 5 11.50 -17.23 -65.06
N SER A 6 11.63 -16.06 -65.66
CA SER A 6 11.92 -14.75 -65.08
C SER A 6 10.62 -13.96 -65.16
N ILE A 7 10.16 -13.38 -64.05
CA ILE A 7 9.08 -12.38 -64.05
C ILE A 7 9.49 -11.25 -63.12
N SER A 8 10.01 -10.18 -63.72
CA SER A 8 10.13 -8.85 -63.14
C SER A 8 8.78 -8.15 -63.23
N ILE A 9 8.26 -7.62 -62.12
CA ILE A 9 7.19 -6.61 -62.15
C ILE A 9 7.68 -5.39 -61.36
N ILE A 10 7.89 -4.32 -62.12
CA ILE A 10 8.18 -2.97 -61.65
C ILE A 10 6.83 -2.34 -61.31
N PHE A 11 6.65 -1.87 -60.07
CA PHE A 11 5.54 -0.97 -59.74
C PHE A 11 6.10 0.26 -59.02
N THR A 12 6.40 1.27 -59.82
CA THR A 12 6.69 2.64 -59.40
C THR A 12 5.40 3.30 -58.92
N LEU A 13 5.33 3.64 -57.63
CA LEU A 13 4.29 4.50 -57.08
C LEU A 13 4.94 5.78 -56.55
N THR A 14 4.90 6.84 -57.36
CA THR A 14 5.19 8.21 -56.94
C THR A 14 3.91 8.85 -56.43
N LEU A 15 3.88 9.25 -55.16
CA LEU A 15 2.91 10.23 -54.68
C LEU A 15 3.64 11.29 -53.86
N ALA A 16 3.53 12.53 -54.33
CA ALA A 16 4.16 13.74 -53.82
C ALA A 16 3.21 14.52 -52.89
N GLY A 17 3.81 15.31 -51.99
CA GLY A 17 3.16 16.36 -51.20
C GLY A 17 2.69 15.89 -49.81
N VAL A 18 2.99 16.53 -48.69
CA VAL A 18 3.31 17.95 -48.44
C VAL A 18 4.29 18.02 -47.27
N LEU A 19 5.38 18.78 -47.41
CA LEU A 19 6.26 19.15 -46.31
C LEU A 19 5.62 20.33 -45.57
N ASP A 20 5.29 20.15 -44.29
CA ASP A 20 4.92 21.26 -43.41
C ASP A 20 6.16 22.16 -43.19
N LEU A 21 6.24 23.22 -44.01
CA LEU A 21 7.02 24.40 -43.71
C LEU A 21 6.35 25.16 -42.56
N SER A 22 6.68 24.78 -41.33
CA SER A 22 6.51 25.68 -40.19
C SER A 22 7.85 26.36 -39.87
N ALA A 23 7.86 27.65 -40.13
CA ALA A 23 8.98 28.58 -40.01
C ALA A 23 9.70 28.51 -38.65
N GLN A 24 10.97 28.12 -38.66
CA GLN A 24 11.89 28.47 -37.58
C GLN A 24 12.30 29.93 -37.75
N ARG A 25 11.63 30.82 -37.00
CA ARG A 25 12.12 32.18 -36.76
C ARG A 25 13.39 32.07 -35.91
N VAL A 26 14.54 32.18 -36.55
CA VAL A 26 15.83 32.40 -35.89
C VAL A 26 15.76 33.74 -35.16
N VAL A 27 15.46 33.70 -33.86
CA VAL A 27 15.72 34.83 -32.95
C VAL A 27 17.11 34.60 -32.38
N ARG A 28 18.04 35.36 -32.95
CA ARG A 28 19.44 35.48 -32.55
C ARG A 28 19.50 36.41 -31.32
N GLY A 29 20.12 35.93 -30.24
CA GLY A 29 20.57 36.78 -29.14
C GLY A 29 19.65 36.81 -27.92
N GLY A 30 19.94 35.91 -26.98
CA GLY A 30 19.39 35.89 -25.62
C GLY A 30 19.86 34.61 -24.96
N GLU A 31 20.84 34.72 -24.05
CA GLU A 31 21.36 33.59 -23.28
C GLU A 31 20.19 32.76 -22.72
N PRO A 32 20.19 31.43 -22.88
CA PRO A 32 19.29 30.60 -22.11
C PRO A 32 19.81 30.65 -20.67
N LYS A 33 19.32 31.63 -19.90
CA LYS A 33 19.36 31.60 -18.44
C LYS A 33 18.83 30.23 -18.08
N SER A 34 19.75 29.34 -17.68
CA SER A 34 19.41 27.95 -17.42
C SER A 34 18.20 27.99 -16.51
N ARG A 35 17.04 27.53 -17.01
CA ARG A 35 16.01 27.04 -16.12
C ARG A 35 16.70 25.88 -15.42
N GLN A 36 17.38 26.19 -14.31
CA GLN A 36 17.49 25.27 -13.21
C GLN A 36 16.07 24.76 -13.07
N ALA A 37 15.84 23.53 -13.54
CA ALA A 37 14.67 22.79 -13.17
C ALA A 37 14.62 22.96 -11.67
N ALA A 38 13.62 23.70 -11.20
CA ALA A 38 13.41 23.85 -9.78
C ALA A 38 13.41 22.42 -9.26
N THR A 39 14.42 22.09 -8.46
CA THR A 39 14.44 20.86 -7.68
C THR A 39 13.10 20.89 -6.98
N THR A 40 12.17 20.06 -7.44
CA THR A 40 10.84 19.97 -6.86
C THR A 40 11.08 19.85 -5.37
N THR A 41 10.70 20.88 -4.61
CA THR A 41 10.53 20.74 -3.18
C THR A 41 9.62 19.53 -3.05
N THR A 42 10.20 18.38 -2.73
CA THR A 42 9.43 17.22 -2.33
C THR A 42 8.73 17.71 -1.08
N LEU A 43 7.51 18.22 -1.25
CA LEU A 43 6.57 18.31 -0.16
C LEU A 43 6.70 16.97 0.56
N ASP A 44 6.83 17.00 1.89
CA ASP A 44 6.85 15.82 2.76
C ASP A 44 5.52 15.03 2.60
N MET A 45 5.35 14.44 1.42
CA MET A 45 4.21 13.67 0.98
C MET A 45 4.63 12.22 1.05
N THR A 46 3.72 11.40 1.57
CA THR A 46 3.93 9.96 1.71
C THR A 46 4.52 9.34 0.44
N GLY A 47 5.63 8.63 0.60
CA GLY A 47 6.40 8.08 -0.49
C GLY A 47 7.10 6.78 -0.10
N PHE A 48 7.11 5.83 -1.02
CA PHE A 48 7.80 4.55 -0.83
C PHE A 48 9.29 4.69 -1.18
N GLU A 49 10.15 4.06 -0.39
CA GLU A 49 11.59 3.96 -0.65
C GLU A 49 11.94 2.62 -1.30
N SER A 50 11.48 1.53 -0.68
CA SER A 50 11.72 0.17 -1.17
C SER A 50 10.53 -0.74 -0.90
N VAL A 51 10.36 -1.73 -1.77
CA VAL A 51 9.35 -2.78 -1.65
C VAL A 51 9.97 -4.09 -2.12
N GLU A 52 9.85 -5.12 -1.30
CA GLU A 52 10.43 -6.43 -1.54
C GLU A 52 9.38 -7.52 -1.26
N ALA A 53 9.33 -8.53 -2.12
CA ALA A 53 8.53 -9.73 -1.91
C ALA A 53 9.46 -10.95 -2.03
N MET A 54 9.55 -11.75 -0.97
CA MET A 54 10.52 -12.84 -0.86
C MET A 54 9.84 -14.16 -0.52
N THR A 55 10.38 -15.27 -1.04
CA THR A 55 9.86 -16.61 -0.74
C THR A 55 10.97 -17.64 -0.47
N ASP A 56 10.63 -18.63 0.36
CA ASP A 56 11.37 -19.88 0.54
C ASP A 56 10.54 -21.11 0.06
N GLY A 57 9.44 -20.87 -0.66
CA GLY A 57 8.49 -21.89 -1.10
C GLY A 57 7.33 -22.16 -0.14
N ARG A 58 7.31 -21.58 1.08
CA ARG A 58 6.20 -21.77 2.05
C ARG A 58 5.20 -20.62 2.09
N GLY A 59 5.39 -19.60 1.27
CA GLY A 59 4.59 -18.38 1.23
C GLY A 59 5.47 -17.17 0.91
N ILE A 60 4.88 -15.98 0.92
CA ILE A 60 5.56 -14.74 0.54
C ILE A 60 5.65 -13.80 1.74
N PHE A 61 6.87 -13.35 2.02
CA PHE A 61 7.11 -12.26 2.94
C PHE A 61 7.24 -10.95 2.16
N VAL A 62 6.27 -10.05 2.34
CA VAL A 62 6.25 -8.73 1.70
C VAL A 62 6.69 -7.70 2.73
N ARG A 63 7.67 -6.86 2.37
CA ARG A 63 8.19 -5.80 3.22
C ARG A 63 8.37 -4.52 2.42
N TRP A 64 8.10 -3.38 3.06
CA TRP A 64 8.38 -2.08 2.46
C TRP A 64 8.94 -1.10 3.48
N GLN A 65 9.63 -0.09 2.96
CA GLN A 65 10.16 1.05 3.71
C GLN A 65 9.64 2.35 3.11
N MET A 66 9.26 3.29 3.96
CA MET A 66 8.80 4.62 3.55
C MET A 66 9.96 5.62 3.54
N SER A 67 10.08 6.38 2.45
CA SER A 67 11.06 7.47 2.36
C SER A 67 10.62 8.66 3.20
N VAL A 68 9.32 8.95 3.19
CA VAL A 68 8.60 9.78 4.16
C VAL A 68 7.17 9.29 4.26
N GLU A 69 6.57 9.44 5.43
CA GLU A 69 5.19 9.05 5.71
C GLU A 69 4.54 10.12 6.58
N ARG A 70 3.51 10.76 6.04
CA ARG A 70 2.75 11.81 6.71
C ARG A 70 1.26 11.54 6.56
N ASP A 71 0.51 11.74 7.63
CA ASP A 71 -0.95 11.61 7.64
C ASP A 71 -1.44 10.26 7.07
N ASN A 72 -0.65 9.20 7.20
CA ASN A 72 -0.98 7.90 6.64
C ASN A 72 -1.70 7.06 7.70
N LEU A 73 -2.98 6.79 7.45
CA LEU A 73 -3.81 5.93 8.28
C LEU A 73 -3.32 4.48 8.23
N GLY A 74 -2.89 4.02 7.05
CA GLY A 74 -2.37 2.67 6.91
C GLY A 74 -2.14 2.23 5.48
N PHE A 75 -2.05 0.91 5.29
CA PHE A 75 -1.73 0.30 4.02
C PHE A 75 -2.62 -0.92 3.72
N ASP A 76 -3.07 -1.00 2.48
CA ASP A 76 -3.65 -2.20 1.89
C ASP A 76 -2.59 -2.93 1.05
N VAL A 77 -2.49 -4.25 1.24
CA VAL A 77 -1.60 -5.09 0.42
C VAL A 77 -2.43 -5.97 -0.49
N PHE A 78 -2.10 -5.97 -1.77
CA PHE A 78 -2.78 -6.76 -2.79
C PHE A 78 -1.81 -7.74 -3.45
N ARG A 79 -2.29 -8.95 -3.70
CA ARG A 79 -1.66 -9.95 -4.57
C ARG A 79 -2.40 -9.98 -5.90
N VAL A 80 -1.66 -10.10 -6.99
CA VAL A 80 -2.17 -10.50 -8.30
C VAL A 80 -1.42 -11.76 -8.73
N ASP A 81 -2.15 -12.81 -9.04
CA ASP A 81 -1.61 -14.08 -9.57
C ASP A 81 -2.58 -14.67 -10.62
N GLY A 82 -2.35 -15.92 -11.04
CA GLY A 82 -3.24 -16.61 -12.00
C GLY A 82 -4.69 -16.80 -11.52
N ARG A 83 -4.98 -16.60 -10.23
CA ARG A 83 -6.34 -16.63 -9.66
C ARG A 83 -7.01 -15.24 -9.64
N GLY A 84 -6.28 -14.20 -10.03
CA GLY A 84 -6.76 -12.82 -10.07
C GLY A 84 -6.19 -11.95 -8.95
N LYS A 85 -6.90 -10.86 -8.62
CA LYS A 85 -6.51 -9.91 -7.59
C LYS A 85 -7.14 -10.28 -6.24
N ALA A 86 -6.34 -10.39 -5.20
CA ALA A 86 -6.77 -10.59 -3.81
C ALA A 86 -6.19 -9.49 -2.90
N ARG A 87 -6.95 -9.06 -1.89
CA ARG A 87 -6.43 -8.23 -0.79
C ARG A 87 -5.94 -9.18 0.30
N ILE A 88 -4.69 -9.03 0.71
CA ILE A 88 -4.01 -9.93 1.67
C ILE A 88 -4.28 -9.51 3.11
N THR A 89 -4.50 -8.22 3.31
CA THR A 89 -4.76 -7.61 4.61
C THR A 89 -6.26 -7.47 4.85
N ASP A 90 -6.81 -8.17 5.83
CA ASP A 90 -8.23 -8.03 6.22
C ASP A 90 -8.54 -6.60 6.69
N GLU A 91 -7.64 -6.06 7.52
CA GLU A 91 -7.63 -4.68 8.00
C GLU A 91 -6.37 -3.97 7.49
N PRO A 92 -6.41 -2.65 7.24
CA PRO A 92 -5.22 -1.91 6.85
C PRO A 92 -4.10 -2.06 7.87
N VAL A 93 -2.87 -2.24 7.40
CA VAL A 93 -1.68 -2.20 8.27
C VAL A 93 -1.52 -0.77 8.77
N GLY A 94 -1.60 -0.58 10.09
CA GLY A 94 -1.59 0.75 10.71
C GLY A 94 -0.38 1.60 10.33
N GLY A 95 -0.62 2.82 9.87
CA GLY A 95 0.39 3.76 9.40
C GLY A 95 0.85 4.75 10.47
N SER A 96 1.69 5.70 10.06
CA SER A 96 2.29 6.69 10.94
C SER A 96 1.27 7.57 11.68
N ALA A 97 0.09 7.82 11.11
CA ALA A 97 -0.92 8.66 11.75
C ALA A 97 -1.43 8.10 13.09
N LEU A 98 -1.45 6.77 13.24
CA LEU A 98 -1.90 6.12 14.46
C LEU A 98 -0.86 6.18 15.59
N LEU A 99 0.41 6.34 15.26
CA LEU A 99 1.53 6.30 16.22
C LEU A 99 2.14 7.69 16.48
N TYR A 100 2.15 8.54 15.46
CA TYR A 100 2.86 9.82 15.44
C TYR A 100 1.94 11.00 15.05
N GLY A 101 0.65 10.76 14.80
CA GLY A 101 -0.29 11.79 14.38
C GLY A 101 0.09 12.42 13.03
N GLN A 102 0.03 13.74 12.93
CA GLN A 102 0.27 14.47 11.68
C GLN A 102 1.76 14.72 11.37
N GLN A 103 2.68 14.17 12.19
CA GLN A 103 4.10 14.35 11.98
C GLN A 103 4.59 13.54 10.77
N ALA A 104 5.42 14.16 9.93
CA ALA A 104 6.15 13.40 8.90
C ALA A 104 7.26 12.58 9.55
N VAL A 105 7.26 11.28 9.29
CA VAL A 105 8.27 10.32 9.76
C VAL A 105 8.97 9.69 8.56
N ARG A 106 10.22 9.27 8.71
CA ARG A 106 11.04 8.69 7.63
C ARG A 106 11.58 7.34 8.06
N GLY A 107 11.75 6.42 7.09
CA GLY A 107 12.38 5.13 7.32
C GLY A 107 11.51 4.11 8.07
N LEU A 108 10.21 4.37 8.25
CA LEU A 108 9.29 3.38 8.83
C LEU A 108 9.21 2.15 7.92
N ARG A 109 9.19 0.99 8.56
CA ARG A 109 9.20 -0.32 7.90
C ARG A 109 8.01 -1.13 8.34
N TYR A 110 7.44 -1.84 7.37
CA TYR A 110 6.25 -2.63 7.53
C TYR A 110 6.40 -3.95 6.80
N SER A 111 5.66 -4.96 7.23
CA SER A 111 5.66 -6.26 6.57
C SER A 111 4.38 -7.04 6.78
N VAL A 112 4.04 -7.86 5.80
CA VAL A 112 2.93 -8.82 5.83
C VAL A 112 3.41 -10.16 5.29
N TYR A 113 2.86 -11.24 5.84
CA TYR A 113 3.08 -12.58 5.32
C TYR A 113 1.83 -13.08 4.61
N ASP A 114 2.01 -13.56 3.37
CA ASP A 114 0.97 -14.18 2.56
C ASP A 114 1.25 -15.69 2.42
N PRO A 115 0.52 -16.57 3.12
CA PRO A 115 0.72 -18.02 3.03
C PRO A 115 0.23 -18.63 1.71
N GLU A 116 -0.65 -17.93 0.98
CA GLU A 116 -1.21 -18.43 -0.27
C GLU A 116 -0.48 -17.93 -1.52
N GLY A 117 0.44 -16.97 -1.34
CA GLY A 117 1.25 -16.42 -2.41
C GLY A 117 2.25 -17.43 -2.97
N THR A 118 2.58 -17.27 -4.25
CA THR A 118 3.50 -18.14 -4.99
C THR A 118 4.61 -17.33 -5.64
N SER A 119 5.62 -17.98 -6.21
CA SER A 119 6.69 -17.31 -6.96
C SER A 119 6.19 -16.53 -8.19
N GLU A 120 5.00 -16.85 -8.70
CA GLU A 120 4.36 -16.15 -9.82
C GLU A 120 3.54 -14.92 -9.37
N SER A 121 3.40 -14.69 -8.07
CA SER A 121 2.62 -13.58 -7.54
C SER A 121 3.31 -12.22 -7.74
N ILE A 122 2.50 -11.19 -7.98
CA ILE A 122 2.93 -9.79 -8.04
C ILE A 122 2.19 -9.01 -6.95
N TYR A 123 2.94 -8.23 -6.18
CA TYR A 123 2.39 -7.47 -5.06
C TYR A 123 2.27 -5.99 -5.36
N PHE A 124 1.20 -5.39 -4.83
CA PHE A 124 0.99 -3.95 -4.83
C PHE A 124 0.66 -3.50 -3.42
N ILE A 125 1.24 -2.38 -3.01
CA ILE A 125 0.94 -1.76 -1.72
C ILE A 125 0.29 -0.42 -1.99
N GLU A 126 -0.82 -0.17 -1.30
CA GLU A 126 -1.56 1.08 -1.40
C GLU A 126 -1.61 1.75 -0.03
N SER A 127 -1.07 2.97 0.07
CA SER A 127 -1.21 3.78 1.27
C SER A 127 -2.59 4.43 1.34
N ILE A 128 -3.07 4.71 2.55
CA ILE A 128 -4.36 5.34 2.81
C ILE A 128 -4.11 6.55 3.69
N GLY A 129 -4.26 7.75 3.14
CA GLY A 129 -4.19 9.00 3.89
C GLY A 129 -5.40 9.19 4.81
N MET A 130 -5.25 10.00 5.86
CA MET A 130 -6.38 10.41 6.72
C MET A 130 -7.48 11.15 5.97
N ASP A 131 -7.15 11.75 4.83
CA ASP A 131 -8.06 12.42 3.91
C ASP A 131 -8.63 11.48 2.83
N GLY A 132 -8.31 10.18 2.89
CA GLY A 132 -8.73 9.18 1.92
C GLY A 132 -7.90 9.14 0.63
N ARG A 133 -6.88 9.98 0.46
CA ARG A 133 -5.98 9.89 -0.69
C ARG A 133 -5.21 8.58 -0.67
N ARG A 134 -4.95 8.03 -1.84
CA ARG A 134 -4.25 6.76 -2.00
C ARG A 134 -3.05 6.90 -2.92
N LEU A 135 -1.94 6.30 -2.52
CA LEU A 135 -0.74 6.15 -3.35
C LEU A 135 -0.42 4.66 -3.45
N ARG A 136 -0.24 4.18 -4.68
CA ARG A 136 0.07 2.77 -4.94
C ARG A 136 1.49 2.61 -5.48
N THR A 137 2.15 1.54 -5.09
CA THR A 137 3.41 1.10 -5.67
C THR A 137 3.22 0.53 -7.07
N ASN A 138 4.32 0.37 -7.79
CA ASN A 138 4.35 -0.52 -8.95
C ASN A 138 4.25 -1.98 -8.48
N GLY A 139 4.04 -2.90 -9.44
CA GLY A 139 4.01 -4.33 -9.16
C GLY A 139 5.40 -4.83 -8.75
N THR A 140 5.47 -5.48 -7.59
CA THR A 140 6.69 -6.08 -7.06
C THR A 140 6.66 -7.59 -7.31
N PRO A 141 7.55 -8.14 -8.16
CA PRO A 141 7.66 -9.58 -8.36
C PRO A 141 8.28 -10.25 -7.13
N VAL A 142 7.97 -11.53 -6.95
CA VAL A 142 8.58 -12.35 -5.90
C VAL A 142 9.98 -12.79 -6.29
N VAL A 143 10.91 -12.74 -5.34
CA VAL A 143 12.27 -13.25 -5.48
C VAL A 143 12.50 -14.38 -4.47
N GLU A 144 13.11 -15.47 -4.92
CA GLU A 144 13.54 -16.54 -4.01
C GLU A 144 14.70 -16.07 -3.14
N SER A 145 14.60 -16.27 -1.83
CA SER A 145 15.63 -15.86 -0.88
C SER A 145 15.67 -16.80 0.32
N GLY A 146 16.86 -17.32 0.63
CA GLY A 146 17.08 -18.13 1.83
C GLY A 146 16.84 -17.35 3.14
N LEU A 147 16.77 -16.01 3.09
CA LEU A 147 16.41 -15.17 4.24
C LEU A 147 14.90 -15.18 4.53
N ALA A 148 14.06 -15.57 3.57
CA ALA A 148 12.61 -15.54 3.72
C ALA A 148 12.14 -16.42 4.89
N SER A 149 12.72 -17.62 5.06
CA SER A 149 12.42 -18.50 6.19
C SER A 149 12.65 -17.84 7.55
N ALA A 150 13.76 -17.10 7.70
CA ALA A 150 14.09 -16.43 8.93
C ALA A 150 13.12 -15.27 9.23
N LEU A 151 12.73 -14.51 8.20
CA LEU A 151 11.77 -13.41 8.31
C LEU A 151 10.36 -13.91 8.66
N VAL A 152 9.93 -15.04 8.07
CA VAL A 152 8.65 -15.68 8.39
C VAL A 152 8.63 -16.18 9.84
N ASN A 153 9.71 -16.78 10.33
CA ASN A 153 9.81 -17.24 11.71
C ASN A 153 9.75 -16.07 12.71
N ASP A 154 10.47 -14.97 12.44
CA ASP A 154 10.41 -13.74 13.24
C ASP A 154 8.98 -13.15 13.23
N TRP A 155 8.32 -13.11 12.06
CA TRP A 155 6.94 -12.65 11.93
C TRP A 155 5.96 -13.48 12.76
N ASN A 156 6.03 -14.82 12.67
CA ASN A 156 5.18 -15.71 13.45
C ASN A 156 5.38 -15.50 14.96
N SER A 157 6.63 -15.28 15.39
CA SER A 157 6.97 -15.00 16.79
C SER A 157 6.35 -13.69 17.25
N ARG A 158 6.46 -12.62 16.45
CA ARG A 158 5.86 -11.31 16.74
C ARG A 158 4.34 -11.35 16.74
N LYS A 159 3.73 -12.04 15.77
CA LYS A 159 2.27 -12.19 15.72
C LYS A 159 1.75 -12.94 16.94
N THR A 160 2.43 -14.01 17.35
CA THR A 160 2.09 -14.73 18.59
C THR A 160 2.15 -13.79 19.81
N THR A 161 3.20 -12.98 19.94
CA THR A 161 3.31 -12.00 21.04
C THR A 161 2.26 -10.87 20.92
N ALA A 162 1.97 -10.40 19.71
CA ALA A 162 0.96 -9.37 19.46
C ALA A 162 -0.46 -9.90 19.73
N ASP A 163 -0.77 -11.14 19.38
CA ASP A 163 -2.04 -11.79 19.68
C ASP A 163 -2.17 -12.08 21.19
N GLN A 164 -1.07 -12.46 21.85
CA GLN A 164 -1.01 -12.52 23.32
C GLN A 164 -1.24 -11.15 23.98
N ASN A 165 -0.71 -10.07 23.42
CA ASN A 165 -0.92 -8.71 23.91
C ASN A 165 -2.30 -8.15 23.51
N ARG A 166 -2.89 -8.59 22.39
CA ARG A 166 -4.29 -8.30 22.03
C ARG A 166 -5.24 -8.94 23.03
N ASN A 167 -4.92 -10.11 23.58
CA ASN A 167 -5.64 -10.65 24.74
C ASN A 167 -5.51 -9.80 26.01
N VAL A 168 -4.61 -8.82 26.10
CA VAL A 168 -4.60 -7.87 27.23
C VAL A 168 -5.61 -6.74 27.01
N PHE A 169 -5.94 -6.41 25.75
CA PHE A 169 -6.94 -5.39 25.39
C PHE A 169 -8.31 -5.96 25.01
N GLY A 170 -8.37 -7.27 24.75
CA GLY A 170 -9.57 -8.01 24.35
C GLY A 170 -9.83 -9.26 25.18
N ALA A 171 -9.05 -9.53 26.24
CA ALA A 171 -9.63 -10.29 27.33
C ALA A 171 -10.86 -9.51 27.75
N ASP A 172 -12.04 -10.15 27.65
CA ASP A 172 -13.14 -9.89 28.57
C ASP A 172 -12.52 -9.41 29.85
N LEU A 173 -12.78 -8.15 30.22
CA LEU A 173 -12.29 -7.57 31.47
C LEU A 173 -12.59 -8.62 32.52
N ALA A 174 -11.58 -9.39 32.90
CA ALA A 174 -11.70 -10.43 33.88
C ALA A 174 -11.70 -9.66 35.18
N LEU A 175 -12.82 -8.94 35.39
CA LEU A 175 -13.10 -8.16 36.56
C LEU A 175 -12.75 -9.09 37.70
N THR A 176 -11.80 -8.67 38.53
CA THR A 176 -11.48 -9.43 39.73
C THR A 176 -12.77 -9.59 40.52
N LYS A 177 -12.88 -10.63 41.36
CA LYS A 177 -14.11 -10.84 42.13
C LYS A 177 -14.55 -9.57 42.87
N GLU A 178 -13.60 -8.73 43.32
CA GLU A 178 -13.91 -7.43 43.91
C GLU A 178 -14.60 -6.47 42.93
N LEU A 179 -14.08 -6.32 41.71
CA LEU A 179 -14.67 -5.41 40.72
C LEU A 179 -16.00 -5.93 40.16
N GLN A 180 -16.18 -7.25 40.09
CA GLN A 180 -17.49 -7.83 39.75
C GLN A 180 -18.52 -7.51 40.83
N THR A 181 -18.13 -7.60 42.11
CA THR A 181 -18.98 -7.24 43.23
C THR A 181 -19.31 -5.75 43.23
N GLU A 182 -18.33 -4.87 43.01
CA GLU A 182 -18.56 -3.42 42.96
C GLU A 182 -19.49 -3.00 41.80
N VAL A 183 -19.32 -3.59 40.61
CA VAL A 183 -20.21 -3.33 39.47
C VAL A 183 -21.61 -3.86 39.72
N ALA A 184 -21.75 -5.02 40.36
CA ALA A 184 -23.05 -5.57 40.73
C ALA A 184 -23.75 -4.71 41.81
N GLU A 185 -23.00 -4.19 42.78
CA GLU A 185 -23.51 -3.36 43.87
C GLU A 185 -23.90 -1.95 43.40
N ASN A 186 -23.20 -1.39 42.41
CA ASN A 186 -23.52 -0.09 41.79
C ASN A 186 -24.37 -0.21 40.52
N SER A 187 -24.86 -1.41 40.18
CA SER A 187 -25.80 -1.57 39.07
C SER A 187 -27.16 -1.00 39.47
N LEU A 188 -27.43 0.22 39.01
CA LEU A 188 -28.73 0.84 39.19
C LEU A 188 -29.76 0.08 38.33
N VAL A 189 -30.74 -0.55 38.98
CA VAL A 189 -31.91 -1.09 38.28
C VAL A 189 -32.64 0.11 37.64
N PRO A 190 -32.87 0.10 36.32
CA PRO A 190 -33.62 1.18 35.67
C PRO A 190 -35.00 1.31 36.32
N ASP A 191 -35.28 2.46 36.94
CA ASP A 191 -36.60 2.79 37.46
C ASP A 191 -37.53 3.13 36.29
N PRO A 192 -38.47 2.24 35.92
CA PRO A 192 -39.34 2.44 34.77
C PRO A 192 -40.32 3.61 34.99
N ASP A 193 -40.66 3.90 36.25
CA ASP A 193 -41.61 4.95 36.61
C ASP A 193 -40.95 6.33 36.52
N MET A 194 -39.68 6.43 36.92
CA MET A 194 -38.88 7.63 36.67
C MET A 194 -38.75 7.91 35.17
N HIS A 195 -38.52 6.86 34.37
CA HIS A 195 -38.43 6.99 32.91
C HIS A 195 -39.76 7.43 32.28
N ARG A 196 -40.89 6.89 32.74
CA ARG A 196 -42.24 7.29 32.29
C ARG A 196 -42.55 8.75 32.64
N TRP A 197 -42.15 9.20 33.83
CA TRP A 197 -42.34 10.59 34.25
C TRP A 197 -41.58 11.57 33.34
N VAL A 198 -40.31 11.30 33.05
CA VAL A 198 -39.49 12.13 32.14
C VAL A 198 -40.09 12.21 30.74
N ILE A 199 -40.63 11.10 30.21
CA ILE A 199 -41.28 11.07 28.89
C ILE A 199 -42.56 11.92 28.86
N SER A 200 -43.30 12.02 29.97
CA SER A 200 -44.55 12.81 30.05
C SER A 200 -44.35 14.32 30.14
N GLN A 201 -43.11 14.80 30.28
CA GLN A 201 -42.76 16.22 30.38
C GLN A 201 -42.39 16.86 29.02
N ASN A 202 -42.49 16.12 27.91
CA ASN A 202 -42.32 16.59 26.53
C ASN A 202 -43.64 16.48 25.76
#